data_AF-A0A4R6YUS6-F1
#
_entry.id   AF-A0A4R6YUS6-F1
#
_cell.length_a   1.000
_cell.length_b   1.000
_cell.length_c   1.000
_cell.angle_alpha   90.00
_cell.angle_beta   90.00
_cell.angle_gamma   90.00
#
_symmetry.space_group_name_H-M   'P 1'
#
loop_
_entity.id
_entity.type
_entity.pdbx_description
1 polymer ?
#
loop_
_entity_poly.entity_id
_entity_poly.type
_entity_poly.pdbx_seq_one_letter_code
_entity_poly.pdbx_strand_id
1 'polypeptide(L)'
;MAWRLEHDVLIHDALRVNLQRIAASHWRADARLRSWGPAPLHADGETVSVPCAEGTVLWLGAWMEDAPTVARIVLDDPVDGSSGELSTDNGYQLCALVDASGQRQPIGLRGESLQRRLRLQVYREHGHGRTLAALDLVLLQPAAWERLSGREAPGPLREPPLPPRLG
;
A
#
# COMPACT_ATOMS: atom_id res chain seq x y z
N MET A 1 9.94 -17.98 1.57
CA MET A 1 8.61 -18.29 0.99
C MET A 1 8.25 -17.17 0.04
N ALA A 2 7.38 -17.43 -0.93
CA ALA A 2 6.95 -16.42 -1.90
C ALA A 2 5.65 -15.75 -1.45
N TRP A 3 5.45 -14.50 -1.86
CA TRP A 3 4.19 -13.79 -1.66
C TRP A 3 3.03 -14.52 -2.36
N ARG A 4 1.86 -14.49 -1.72
CA ARG A 4 0.58 -14.90 -2.31
C ARG A 4 -0.37 -13.73 -2.37
N LEU A 5 -1.31 -13.79 -3.31
CA LEU A 5 -2.39 -12.82 -3.42
C LEU A 5 -3.73 -13.55 -3.27
N GLU A 6 -4.55 -13.11 -2.31
CA GLU A 6 -5.91 -13.62 -2.10
C GLU A 6 -6.87 -12.44 -1.90
N HIS A 7 -7.90 -12.32 -2.74
CA HIS A 7 -8.93 -11.28 -2.62
C HIS A 7 -8.37 -9.87 -2.34
N ASP A 8 -7.32 -9.48 -3.09
CA ASP A 8 -6.64 -8.17 -2.97
C ASP A 8 -5.85 -7.95 -1.67
N VAL A 9 -5.52 -9.03 -0.97
CA VAL A 9 -4.61 -9.06 0.19
C VAL A 9 -3.35 -9.83 -0.17
N LEU A 10 -2.20 -9.17 0.03
CA LEU A 10 -0.88 -9.79 -0.06
C LEU A 10 -0.57 -10.54 1.22
N ILE A 11 -0.16 -11.80 1.04
CA ILE A 11 0.06 -12.76 2.11
C ILE A 11 1.51 -13.22 2.06
N HIS A 12 2.17 -13.12 3.22
CA HIS A 12 3.46 -13.76 3.46
C HIS A 12 3.45 -14.36 4.87
N ASP A 13 3.35 -15.69 4.97
CA ASP A 13 3.11 -16.38 6.24
C ASP A 13 1.85 -15.85 6.95
N ALA A 14 1.97 -15.40 8.20
CA ALA A 14 0.88 -14.79 8.97
C ALA A 14 0.72 -13.28 8.73
N LEU A 15 1.61 -12.66 7.93
CA LEU A 15 1.49 -11.26 7.54
C LEU A 15 0.42 -11.11 6.48
N ARG A 16 -0.42 -10.09 6.67
CA ARG A 16 -1.40 -9.60 5.72
C ARG A 16 -1.14 -8.15 5.39
N VAL A 17 -1.13 -7.83 4.11
CA VAL A 17 -0.93 -6.48 3.60
C VAL A 17 -2.01 -6.16 2.58
N ASN A 18 -2.64 -5.00 2.70
CA ASN A 18 -3.57 -4.50 1.70
C ASN A 18 -3.28 -3.04 1.37
N LEU A 19 -3.93 -2.54 0.31
CA LEU A 19 -3.88 -1.14 -0.07
C LEU A 19 -5.29 -0.57 -0.01
N GLN A 20 -5.48 0.50 0.74
CA GLN A 20 -6.76 1.18 0.90
C GLN A 20 -6.84 2.37 -0.04
N ARG A 21 -7.93 2.51 -0.79
CA ARG A 21 -8.16 3.64 -1.71
C ARG A 21 -8.69 4.85 -0.95
N ILE A 22 -8.15 6.02 -1.25
CA ILE A 22 -8.47 7.29 -0.59
C ILE A 22 -8.49 8.39 -1.63
N ALA A 23 -9.48 9.28 -1.57
CA ALA A 23 -9.44 10.50 -2.38
C ALA A 23 -8.34 11.43 -1.84
N ALA A 24 -7.47 11.95 -2.71
CA ALA A 24 -6.35 12.82 -2.33
C ALA A 24 -6.81 14.03 -1.50
N SER A 25 -7.98 14.60 -1.82
CA SER A 25 -8.60 15.70 -1.07
C SER A 25 -8.93 15.35 0.40
N HIS A 26 -9.11 14.06 0.70
CA HIS A 26 -9.43 13.53 2.03
C HIS A 26 -8.24 12.86 2.72
N TRP A 27 -7.09 12.75 2.05
CA TRP A 27 -5.88 12.20 2.66
C TRP A 27 -5.34 13.14 3.74
N ARG A 28 -4.98 12.59 4.89
CA ARG A 28 -4.38 13.34 6.01
C ARG A 28 -3.37 12.45 6.69
N ALA A 29 -2.18 12.98 6.94
CA ALA A 29 -1.11 12.30 7.65
C ALA A 29 -1.49 11.78 9.04
N ASP A 30 -2.37 12.49 9.77
CA ASP A 30 -2.69 12.25 11.18
C ASP A 30 -4.17 11.95 11.44
N ALA A 31 -5.03 11.90 10.41
CA ALA A 31 -6.48 11.76 10.62
C ALA A 31 -6.95 10.31 10.52
N ARG A 32 -8.10 10.04 11.16
CA ARG A 32 -8.82 8.76 11.01
C ARG A 32 -9.11 8.47 9.55
N LEU A 33 -8.86 7.24 9.15
CA LEU A 33 -8.97 6.80 7.77
C LEU A 33 -10.41 6.88 7.25
N ARG A 34 -10.60 7.61 6.15
CA ARG A 34 -11.79 7.52 5.29
C ARG A 34 -11.38 6.83 4.00
N SER A 35 -11.55 5.52 3.94
CA SER A 35 -11.23 4.73 2.77
C SER A 35 -12.47 4.31 2.01
N TRP A 36 -12.37 4.30 0.69
CA TRP A 36 -13.35 3.75 -0.25
C TRP A 36 -13.18 2.24 -0.46
N GLY A 37 -12.49 1.56 0.45
CA GLY A 37 -12.24 0.13 0.43
C GLY A 37 -10.88 -0.25 -0.19
N PRO A 38 -10.59 -1.56 -0.22
CA PRO A 38 -9.35 -2.08 -0.75
C PRO A 38 -9.19 -1.77 -2.24
N ALA A 39 -7.95 -1.55 -2.67
CA ALA A 39 -7.57 -1.43 -4.07
C ALA A 39 -7.34 -2.83 -4.65
N PRO A 40 -7.86 -3.11 -5.86
CA PRO A 40 -7.63 -4.40 -6.46
C PRO A 40 -6.16 -4.56 -6.83
N LEU A 41 -5.62 -5.75 -6.62
CA LEU A 41 -4.21 -6.06 -6.83
C LEU A 41 -4.07 -7.09 -7.93
N HIS A 42 -3.03 -6.96 -8.75
CA HIS A 42 -2.63 -7.95 -9.74
C HIS A 42 -1.19 -8.37 -9.46
N ALA A 43 -0.93 -9.66 -9.32
CA ALA A 43 0.41 -10.18 -9.05
C ALA A 43 0.99 -10.87 -10.29
N ASP A 44 2.25 -10.55 -10.59
CA ASP A 44 3.08 -11.20 -11.61
C ASP A 44 4.50 -11.37 -11.05
N GLY A 45 4.83 -12.60 -10.65
CA GLY A 45 6.08 -12.91 -9.96
C GLY A 45 6.26 -12.10 -8.67
N GLU A 46 7.37 -11.34 -8.59
CA GLU A 46 7.67 -10.43 -7.47
C GLU A 46 7.13 -9.01 -7.68
N THR A 47 6.27 -8.80 -8.68
CA THR A 47 5.64 -7.51 -8.95
C THR A 47 4.16 -7.58 -8.62
N VAL A 48 3.68 -6.58 -7.87
CA VAL A 48 2.26 -6.35 -7.61
C VAL A 48 1.87 -5.02 -8.21
N SER A 49 0.87 -5.02 -9.08
CA SER A 49 0.34 -3.84 -9.72
C SER A 49 -1.02 -3.44 -9.14
N VAL A 50 -1.22 -2.15 -8.91
CA VAL A 50 -2.43 -1.56 -8.34
C VAL A 50 -2.89 -0.38 -9.20
N PRO A 51 -4.19 -0.23 -9.50
CA PRO A 51 -4.68 0.93 -10.24
C PRO A 51 -4.73 2.15 -9.32
N CYS A 52 -4.18 3.26 -9.79
CA CYS A 52 -4.17 4.54 -9.10
C CYS A 52 -4.57 5.63 -10.09
N ALA A 53 -5.81 6.09 -10.02
CA ALA A 53 -6.29 7.20 -10.84
C ALA A 53 -5.75 8.55 -10.33
N GLU A 54 -5.84 9.58 -11.17
CA GLU A 54 -5.67 10.96 -10.72
C GLU A 54 -6.62 11.28 -9.55
N GLY A 55 -6.13 12.03 -8.56
CA GLY A 55 -6.90 12.34 -7.36
C GLY A 55 -7.16 11.14 -6.44
N THR A 56 -6.64 9.96 -6.75
CA THR A 56 -6.62 8.80 -5.85
C THR A 56 -5.24 8.63 -5.24
N VAL A 57 -5.20 8.35 -3.96
CA VAL A 57 -4.01 7.92 -3.23
C VAL A 57 -4.33 6.66 -2.45
N LEU A 58 -3.28 5.99 -2.00
CA LEU A 58 -3.33 4.72 -1.31
C LEU A 58 -2.80 4.89 0.12
N TRP A 59 -3.27 4.03 1.01
CA TRP A 59 -2.56 3.69 2.24
C TRP A 59 -2.23 2.21 2.24
N LEU A 60 -1.00 1.90 2.62
CA LEU A 60 -0.58 0.53 2.91
C LEU A 60 -1.11 0.17 4.30
N GLY A 61 -1.98 -0.83 4.36
CA GLY A 61 -2.43 -1.43 5.61
C GLY A 61 -1.70 -2.74 5.85
N ALA A 62 -1.33 -3.02 7.10
CA ALA A 62 -0.76 -4.31 7.47
C ALA A 62 -1.24 -4.78 8.85
N TRP A 63 -1.38 -6.09 8.99
CA TRP A 63 -1.68 -6.76 10.27
C TRP A 63 -1.14 -8.19 10.28
N MET A 64 -1.02 -8.75 11.47
CA MET A 64 -0.67 -10.16 11.68
C MET A 64 -1.93 -10.94 12.10
N GLU A 65 -2.12 -12.15 11.55
CA GLU A 65 -3.17 -13.07 12.00
C GLU A 65 -2.73 -13.93 13.19
N ASP A 66 -1.42 -14.16 13.35
CA ASP A 66 -0.80 -14.95 14.42
C ASP A 66 0.32 -14.16 15.13
N ALA A 67 0.98 -14.79 16.12
CA ALA A 67 2.10 -14.18 16.84
C ALA A 67 3.18 -13.62 15.88
N PRO A 68 3.77 -12.45 16.18
CA PRO A 68 4.64 -11.74 15.25
C PRO A 68 5.91 -12.54 14.95
N THR A 69 6.04 -12.99 13.70
CA THR A 69 7.27 -13.54 13.10
C THR A 69 7.98 -12.53 12.20
N VAL A 70 7.26 -11.45 11.87
CA VAL A 70 7.73 -10.22 11.24
C VAL A 70 7.82 -9.17 12.33
N ALA A 71 8.83 -8.29 12.26
CA ALA A 71 8.96 -7.14 13.16
C ALA A 71 8.68 -5.81 12.46
N ARG A 72 8.92 -5.73 11.15
CA ARG A 72 8.94 -4.45 10.42
C ARG A 72 8.62 -4.62 8.94
N ILE A 73 7.88 -3.67 8.40
CA ILE A 73 7.54 -3.56 6.98
C ILE A 73 7.96 -2.17 6.52
N VAL A 74 8.75 -2.09 5.46
CA VAL A 74 9.24 -0.85 4.89
C VAL A 74 8.75 -0.72 3.45
N LEU A 75 8.27 0.46 3.09
CA LEU A 75 7.89 0.82 1.73
C LEU A 75 8.77 1.98 1.28
N ASP A 76 9.64 1.72 0.31
CA ASP A 76 10.59 2.70 -0.21
C ASP A 76 10.16 3.21 -1.58
N ASP A 77 10.35 4.50 -1.82
CA ASP A 77 10.34 5.09 -3.15
C ASP A 77 11.79 5.28 -3.64
N PRO A 78 12.25 4.48 -4.63
CA PRO A 78 13.60 4.60 -5.18
C PRO A 78 13.82 5.88 -5.98
N VAL A 79 12.76 6.60 -6.38
CA VAL A 79 12.86 7.81 -7.21
C VAL A 79 13.23 9.04 -6.38
N ASP A 80 12.59 9.23 -5.23
CA ASP A 80 12.79 10.41 -4.38
C ASP A 80 13.39 10.10 -3.00
N GLY A 81 13.61 8.81 -2.70
CA GLY A 81 14.19 8.36 -1.43
C GLY A 81 13.21 8.44 -0.25
N SER A 82 11.93 8.73 -0.47
CA SER A 82 10.92 8.70 0.59
C SER A 82 10.71 7.27 1.07
N SER A 83 10.47 7.09 2.37
CA SER A 83 10.21 5.77 2.96
C SER A 83 9.06 5.81 3.95
N GLY A 84 8.34 4.70 4.08
CA GLY A 84 7.31 4.50 5.08
C GLY A 84 7.57 3.22 5.85
N GLU A 85 7.24 3.19 7.14
CA GLU A 85 7.48 2.04 8.00
C GLU A 85 6.24 1.68 8.83
N LEU A 86 6.00 0.37 8.97
CA LEU A 86 5.02 -0.23 9.89
C LEU A 86 5.73 -1.23 10.83
N SER A 87 5.29 -1.28 12.08
CA SER A 87 5.67 -2.28 13.07
C SER A 87 4.50 -3.22 13.35
N THR A 88 4.77 -4.51 13.26
CA THR A 88 3.80 -5.59 13.46
C THR A 88 3.41 -5.83 14.92
N ASP A 89 4.06 -5.16 15.87
CA ASP A 89 3.72 -5.23 17.30
C ASP A 89 2.38 -4.55 17.62
N ASN A 90 1.86 -3.77 16.67
CA ASN A 90 0.78 -2.82 16.89
C ASN A 90 -0.43 -3.12 16.00
N GLY A 91 -1.11 -4.25 16.19
CA GLY A 91 -2.41 -4.54 15.54
C GLY A 91 -2.48 -4.15 14.06
N TYR A 92 -3.58 -3.53 13.63
CA TYR A 92 -3.70 -2.97 12.27
C TYR A 92 -3.07 -1.57 12.20
N GLN A 93 -2.15 -1.37 11.27
CA GLN A 93 -1.49 -0.09 11.03
C GLN A 93 -1.63 0.41 9.59
N LEU A 94 -1.39 1.72 9.42
CA LEU A 94 -1.45 2.42 8.14
C LEU A 94 -0.17 3.20 7.90
N CYS A 95 0.38 3.07 6.69
CA CYS A 95 1.64 3.71 6.32
C CYS A 95 1.43 4.89 5.39
N ALA A 96 2.05 6.02 5.71
CA ALA A 96 2.38 7.09 4.76
C ALA A 96 3.86 6.99 4.37
N LEU A 97 4.25 7.57 3.24
CA LEU A 97 5.66 7.82 2.94
C LEU A 97 6.13 9.05 3.71
N VAL A 98 7.41 9.12 4.03
CA VAL A 98 8.07 10.25 4.67
C VAL A 98 9.24 10.64 3.78
N ASP A 99 9.26 11.88 3.31
CA ASP A 99 10.35 12.40 2.49
C ASP A 99 11.57 12.79 3.34
N ALA A 100 12.67 13.18 2.68
CA ALA A 100 13.91 13.58 3.34
C ALA A 100 13.76 14.78 4.30
N SER A 101 12.69 15.57 4.17
CA SER A 101 12.40 16.68 5.08
C SER A 101 11.56 16.26 6.30
N GLY A 102 11.21 14.98 6.40
CA GLY A 102 10.34 14.44 7.45
C GLY A 102 8.86 14.69 7.18
N GLN A 103 8.49 15.20 6.00
CA GLN A 103 7.10 15.45 5.66
C GLN A 103 6.42 14.16 5.19
N ARG A 104 5.22 13.91 5.73
CA ARG A 104 4.41 12.77 5.33
C ARG A 104 3.76 13.03 3.97
N GLN A 105 3.82 12.02 3.11
CA GLN A 105 3.39 12.05 1.73
C GLN A 105 2.41 10.90 1.47
N PRO A 106 1.38 11.13 0.63
CA PRO A 106 0.52 10.06 0.18
C PRO A 106 1.25 9.08 -0.76
N ILE A 107 0.79 7.83 -0.77
CA ILE A 107 1.21 6.84 -1.76
C ILE A 107 0.31 7.02 -3.00
N GLY A 108 0.80 7.68 -4.04
CA GLY A 108 0.03 7.93 -5.26
C GLY A 108 0.92 8.17 -6.47
N LEU A 109 0.32 8.34 -7.65
CA LEU A 109 1.06 8.82 -8.83
C LEU A 109 1.53 10.26 -8.60
N ARG A 110 2.63 10.65 -9.26
CA ARG A 110 3.23 11.98 -9.14
C ARG A 110 3.16 12.72 -10.47
N GLY A 111 2.61 13.93 -10.45
CA GLY A 111 2.43 14.75 -11.64
C GLY A 111 1.70 13.99 -12.74
N GLU A 112 2.21 14.08 -13.97
CA GLU A 112 1.66 13.40 -15.16
C GLU A 112 2.19 11.97 -15.35
N SER A 113 2.83 11.39 -14.33
CA SER A 113 3.40 10.04 -14.45
C SER A 113 2.32 8.99 -14.68
N LEU A 114 2.55 8.11 -15.66
CA LEU A 114 1.65 7.00 -15.96
C LEU A 114 1.82 5.79 -15.02
N GLN A 115 2.95 5.75 -14.33
CA GLN A 115 3.28 4.71 -13.36
C GLN A 115 4.21 5.24 -12.26
N ARG A 116 4.22 4.55 -11.12
CA ARG A 116 5.21 4.73 -10.05
C ARG A 116 5.55 3.37 -9.46
N ARG A 117 6.85 3.05 -9.36
CA ARG A 117 7.32 1.81 -8.74
C ARG A 117 7.86 2.11 -7.35
N LEU A 118 7.43 1.32 -6.37
CA LEU A 118 7.87 1.34 -4.98
C LEU A 118 8.41 -0.05 -4.63
N ARG A 119 9.25 -0.14 -3.58
CA ARG A 119 9.77 -1.41 -3.08
C ARG A 119 9.18 -1.68 -1.70
N LEU A 120 8.48 -2.80 -1.55
CA LEU A 120 8.01 -3.27 -0.24
C LEU A 120 9.00 -4.31 0.28
N GLN A 121 9.44 -4.16 1.52
CA GLN A 121 10.40 -5.05 2.18
C GLN A 121 9.90 -5.44 3.57
N VAL A 122 10.10 -6.70 3.93
CA VAL A 122 9.69 -7.26 5.23
C VAL A 122 10.90 -7.77 5.97
N TYR A 123 10.99 -7.46 7.26
CA TYR A 123 12.14 -7.77 8.11
C TYR A 123 11.70 -8.55 9.36
N ARG A 124 12.54 -9.51 9.77
CA ARG A 124 12.33 -10.33 10.98
C ARG A 124 12.64 -9.59 12.28
N GLU A 125 13.58 -8.66 12.25
CA GLU A 125 14.13 -7.98 13.42
C GLU A 125 13.98 -6.46 13.27
N HIS A 126 13.90 -5.75 14.39
CA HIS A 126 13.93 -4.29 14.39
C HIS A 126 15.30 -3.79 13.89
N GLY A 127 15.31 -2.86 12.93
CA GLY A 127 16.53 -2.33 12.28
C GLY A 127 16.82 -2.96 10.91
N HIS A 128 18.05 -2.80 10.39
CA HIS A 128 18.49 -3.36 9.10
C HIS A 128 18.80 -4.87 9.16
N GLY A 129 17.99 -5.63 9.90
CA GLY A 129 18.11 -7.08 9.99
C GLY A 129 17.89 -7.78 8.65
N ARG A 130 17.92 -9.11 8.66
CA ARG A 130 17.74 -9.92 7.44
C ARG A 130 16.35 -9.66 6.83
N THR A 131 16.33 -9.20 5.58
CA THR A 131 15.11 -9.15 4.76
C THR A 131 14.55 -10.56 4.59
N LEU A 132 13.29 -10.74 4.96
CA LEU A 132 12.55 -11.99 4.81
C LEU A 132 11.98 -12.15 3.41
N ALA A 133 11.42 -11.07 2.89
CA ALA A 133 10.79 -11.01 1.59
C ALA A 133 10.77 -9.56 1.08
N ALA A 134 10.70 -9.42 -0.23
CA ALA A 134 10.49 -8.14 -0.88
C ALA A 134 9.68 -8.32 -2.17
N LEU A 135 9.01 -7.25 -2.60
CA LEU A 135 8.31 -7.19 -3.87
C LEU A 135 8.30 -5.76 -4.41
N ASP A 136 8.12 -5.62 -5.72
CA ASP A 136 7.86 -4.33 -6.36
C ASP A 136 6.37 -4.04 -6.34
N LEU A 137 5.99 -2.91 -5.75
CA LEU A 137 4.63 -2.38 -5.83
C LEU A 137 4.56 -1.32 -6.92
N VAL A 138 3.79 -1.57 -7.97
CA VAL A 138 3.66 -0.69 -9.14
C VAL A 138 2.27 -0.07 -9.18
N LEU A 139 2.23 1.24 -8.98
CA LEU A 139 1.03 2.04 -9.20
C LEU A 139 0.93 2.30 -10.70
N LEU A 140 -0.22 1.99 -11.30
CA LEU A 140 -0.49 2.18 -12.72
C LEU A 140 -1.73 3.07 -12.90
N GLN A 141 -1.76 3.88 -13.95
CA GLN A 141 -3.02 4.47 -14.41
C GLN A 141 -4.06 3.38 -14.70
N PRO A 142 -5.37 3.62 -14.44
CA PRO A 142 -6.42 2.60 -14.56
C PRO A 142 -6.37 1.82 -15.89
N ALA A 143 -6.34 2.51 -17.03
CA ALA A 143 -6.31 1.87 -18.34
C ALA A 143 -5.05 1.00 -18.61
N ALA A 144 -3.93 1.30 -17.96
CA ALA A 144 -2.74 0.46 -18.04
C ALA A 144 -2.90 -0.81 -17.18
N TRP A 145 -3.49 -0.67 -15.99
CA TRP A 145 -3.78 -1.78 -15.11
C TRP A 145 -4.85 -2.73 -15.69
N GLU A 146 -5.88 -2.21 -16.35
CA GLU A 146 -6.91 -3.02 -17.03
C GLU A 146 -6.31 -3.90 -18.11
N ARG A 147 -5.46 -3.30 -18.97
CA ARG A 147 -4.75 -4.03 -20.03
C ARG A 147 -3.83 -5.11 -19.47
N LEU A 148 -3.16 -4.83 -18.35
CA LEU A 148 -2.26 -5.78 -17.70
C LEU A 148 -3.02 -6.93 -17.02
N SER A 149 -4.07 -6.60 -16.26
CA SER A 149 -4.75 -7.55 -15.39
C SER A 149 -5.93 -8.28 -16.04
N GLY A 150 -6.43 -7.78 -17.18
CA GLY A 150 -7.64 -8.28 -17.83
C GLY A 150 -8.94 -8.02 -17.06
N ARG A 151 -8.91 -7.15 -16.03
CA ARG A 151 -10.06 -6.80 -15.18
C ARG A 151 -10.36 -5.32 -15.30
N GLU A 152 -11.62 -4.95 -15.09
CA GLU A 152 -12.05 -3.55 -15.03
C GLU A 152 -11.42 -2.85 -13.81
N ALA A 153 -10.87 -1.66 -14.02
CA ALA A 153 -10.31 -0.87 -12.94
C ALA A 153 -11.44 -0.20 -12.14
N PRO A 154 -11.23 0.06 -10.85
CA PRO A 154 -12.25 0.74 -10.07
C PRO A 154 -12.54 2.14 -10.60
N GLY A 155 -13.82 2.49 -10.65
CA GLY A 155 -14.26 3.84 -11.00
C GLY A 155 -13.73 4.94 -10.07
N PRO A 156 -13.87 6.21 -10.47
CA PRO A 156 -13.37 7.36 -9.71
C PRO A 156 -13.96 7.42 -8.31
N LEU A 157 -13.15 7.89 -7.36
CA LEU A 157 -13.60 8.10 -5.98
C LEU A 157 -14.57 9.28 -5.93
N ARG A 158 -15.83 9.00 -5.55
CA ARG A 158 -16.89 9.99 -5.44
C ARG A 158 -17.02 10.47 -3.99
N GLU A 159 -18.23 10.76 -3.53
CA GLU A 159 -18.54 11.26 -2.19
C GLU A 159 -17.80 10.48 -1.09
N PRO A 160 -17.34 11.15 -0.02
CA PRO A 160 -16.65 10.51 1.08
C PRO A 160 -17.52 9.45 1.74
N PRO A 161 -16.98 8.26 2.03
CA PRO A 161 -17.70 7.26 2.79
C PRO A 161 -18.09 7.86 4.14
N LEU A 162 -19.29 7.49 4.61
CA LEU A 162 -19.70 7.81 5.96
C LEU A 162 -18.66 7.23 6.93
N PRO A 163 -18.30 7.95 8.02
CA PRO A 163 -17.46 7.36 9.04
C PRO A 163 -18.11 6.06 9.53
N PRO A 164 -17.32 5.02 9.85
CA PRO A 164 -17.88 3.80 10.40
C PRO A 164 -18.77 4.16 11.58
N ARG A 165 -20.03 3.70 11.56
CA ARG A 165 -20.92 3.82 12.71
C ARG A 165 -20.30 2.93 13.78
N LEU A 166 -19.72 3.54 14.81
CA LEU A 166 -19.38 2.83 16.03
C LEU A 166 -20.72 2.37 16.61
N GLY A 167 -20.96 1.07 16.61
CA GLY A 167 -22.03 0.44 17.40
C GLY A 167 -21.72 0.55 18.88
#